data_AF-A0A078M310-F1
#
_entry.id   AF-A0A078M310-F1
#
_cell.length_a   1.000
_cell.length_b   1.000
_cell.length_c   1.000
_cell.angle_alpha   90.00
_cell.angle_beta   90.00
_cell.angle_gamma   90.00
#
_symmetry.space_group_name_H-M   'P 1'
#
loop_
_entity.id
_entity.type
_entity.pdbx_description
1 polymer ?
#
loop_
_entity_poly.entity_id
_entity_poly.type
_entity_poly.pdbx_seq_one_letter_code
_entity_poly.pdbx_strand_id
1 'polypeptide(L)'
;MKRWLMVLVVLSCLGNMPSALAEEIHYGYYEEDEIIPLAVAPEALSPEAKRLFLELQPLMAQRETMISLTYKGEWEKVLSDFRAALSATLREDEYLAYDYMGYGLSYKGDTGRVTLLFQPQYIQTAEQVAFVKQRIKTILPTIVTPQMDDYAKVKAVHDYVVLNVAYDPRVNQDVNAPYFALTGGKTLCNGYAMLVHQMLEELTIPVRLISGDAGNGHKTEHHAWNLVQLGGKWFHLDATWNDPLPDVKGRVLYNYYLLTDKEIAKDHFWSNGGLNNHDAPYPRATTELFTHLAATGRLDVVAAMTNGVPIAADEQALTTYVQQQFARHTPSFDVLYQGKRSAGDIIIRSMDGNQQGVSYSYRTHRMPNTTEITVTVKGYKGQPLPPKVTELMWVAALPAEVVLGTQQPLRVTALYDDGTSKDVTAQVAWQVRGATRTNDTLHFSQPGVAEIVASFEGQALHYQVEVVKPLALMSYPIAGVKPLQAMANIPATKVWTVTLSNPAIIVSGVYVLDKYGQRVTTTIVNQGTSLTISPATPYQAGETYYLMLDDVASTHHKLVPQSMKFTIAR
;
A
#
# COMPACT_ATOMS: atom_id res chain seq x y z
N MET A 1 0.77 36.05 1.81
CA MET A 1 0.53 37.23 2.67
C MET A 1 1.50 37.17 3.84
N LYS A 2 2.29 38.25 4.03
CA LYS A 2 3.19 38.62 5.16
C LYS A 2 3.75 37.49 6.05
N ARG A 3 5.01 37.11 5.77
CA ARG A 3 5.91 36.38 6.68
C ARG A 3 6.13 37.19 7.97
N TRP A 4 5.94 36.58 9.13
CA TRP A 4 6.46 37.09 10.40
C TRP A 4 7.91 36.62 10.54
N LEU A 5 8.82 37.58 10.47
CA LEU A 5 10.24 37.40 10.75
C LEU A 5 10.40 37.37 12.27
N MET A 6 10.71 36.22 12.87
CA MET A 6 11.15 36.16 14.25
C MET A 6 12.67 36.10 14.25
N VAL A 7 13.30 37.27 14.36
CA VAL A 7 14.75 37.41 14.55
C VAL A 7 15.09 36.83 15.91
N LEU A 8 15.88 35.75 15.96
CA LEU A 8 16.49 35.28 17.19
C LEU A 8 17.90 35.87 17.31
N VAL A 9 18.14 36.59 18.40
CA VAL A 9 19.44 37.15 18.77
C VAL A 9 20.33 35.99 19.23
N VAL A 10 21.39 35.70 18.47
CA VAL A 10 22.50 34.89 18.94
C VAL A 10 23.30 35.72 19.96
N LEU A 11 23.13 35.42 21.25
CA LEU A 11 24.03 35.92 22.29
C LEU A 11 25.22 34.96 22.40
N SER A 12 26.14 35.05 21.45
CA SER A 12 27.45 34.40 21.58
C SER A 12 28.34 35.27 22.47
N CYS A 13 28.44 34.93 23.76
CA CYS A 13 29.52 35.43 24.60
C CYS A 13 30.81 34.69 24.22
N LEU A 14 31.53 35.20 23.22
CA LEU A 14 32.91 34.81 22.93
C LEU A 14 33.84 35.46 23.96
N GLY A 15 34.24 34.69 24.97
CA GLY A 15 35.25 35.09 25.94
C GLY A 15 35.61 33.95 26.88
N ASN A 16 36.86 33.47 26.79
CA ASN A 16 37.48 32.42 27.61
C ASN A 16 36.94 32.33 29.05
N MET A 17 36.21 31.25 29.37
CA MET A 17 35.96 30.80 30.75
C MET A 17 36.00 29.26 30.84
N PRO A 18 36.48 28.68 31.96
CA PRO A 18 36.51 27.25 32.17
C PRO A 18 35.12 26.71 32.58
N SER A 19 34.76 25.53 32.05
CA SER A 19 33.65 24.65 32.48
C SER A 19 32.33 25.33 32.91
N ALA A 20 31.76 26.15 32.03
CA ALA A 20 30.34 26.50 32.11
C ALA A 20 29.56 25.60 31.14
N LEU A 21 28.44 25.04 31.60
CA LEU A 21 27.51 24.25 30.77
C LEU A 21 27.10 25.10 29.56
N ALA A 22 27.52 24.69 28.36
CA ALA A 22 27.09 25.35 27.14
C ALA A 22 25.61 24.97 26.90
N GLU A 23 24.78 25.94 26.54
CA GLU A 23 23.37 25.76 26.17
C GLU A 23 23.13 26.45 24.83
N GLU A 24 22.70 25.69 23.83
CA GLU A 24 22.32 26.19 22.51
C GLU A 24 20.88 25.78 22.19
N ILE A 25 20.12 26.71 21.61
CA ILE A 25 18.73 26.50 21.19
C ILE A 25 18.68 26.69 19.67
N HIS A 26 18.28 25.65 18.97
CA HIS A 26 18.11 25.61 17.52
C HIS A 26 16.63 25.38 17.19
N TYR A 27 16.07 26.24 16.36
CA TYR A 27 14.73 26.04 15.79
C TYR A 27 14.90 25.63 14.34
N GLY A 28 14.50 24.40 14.01
CA GLY A 28 14.45 23.92 12.64
C GLY A 28 13.06 24.13 12.05
N TYR A 29 12.85 25.26 11.39
CA TYR A 29 11.81 25.37 10.37
C TYR A 29 12.44 25.13 9.01
N TYR A 30 11.71 24.55 8.06
CA TYR A 30 12.13 24.44 6.66
C TYR A 30 12.45 25.85 6.11
N GLU A 31 13.69 26.29 6.25
CA GLU A 31 14.26 27.38 5.47
C GLU A 31 14.92 26.76 4.24
N GLU A 32 14.54 27.24 3.05
CA GLU A 32 14.98 26.76 1.73
C GLU A 32 16.51 26.80 1.52
N ASP A 33 17.30 27.31 2.46
CA ASP A 33 18.71 27.65 2.29
C ASP A 33 19.72 26.90 3.18
N GLU A 34 19.31 26.05 4.14
CA GLU A 34 20.24 25.12 4.81
C GLU A 34 20.17 23.74 4.15
N ILE A 35 21.19 23.45 3.34
CA ILE A 35 21.38 22.15 2.67
C ILE A 35 21.54 21.07 3.76
N ILE A 36 20.44 20.42 4.12
CA ILE A 36 20.46 19.10 4.76
C ILE A 36 21.12 18.16 3.74
N PRO A 37 22.19 17.42 4.09
CA PRO A 37 22.73 16.40 3.21
C PRO A 37 21.61 15.42 2.83
N LEU A 38 21.52 15.07 1.55
CA LEU A 38 20.62 14.04 1.00
C LEU A 38 20.39 12.90 2.00
N ALA A 39 19.13 12.46 2.14
CA ALA A 39 18.68 11.30 2.92
C ALA A 39 19.80 10.28 3.24
N VAL A 40 20.43 10.40 4.42
CA VAL A 40 21.58 9.58 4.80
C VAL A 40 21.12 8.16 5.08
N ALA A 41 21.72 7.18 4.40
CA ALA A 41 21.43 5.77 4.65
C ALA A 41 21.98 5.35 6.03
N PRO A 42 21.26 4.52 6.82
CA PRO A 42 21.67 4.13 8.18
C PRO A 42 23.09 3.51 8.26
N GLU A 43 23.56 2.90 7.18
CA GLU A 43 24.89 2.29 7.07
C GLU A 43 26.03 3.33 7.02
N ALA A 44 25.72 4.56 6.60
CA ALA A 44 26.69 5.64 6.47
C ALA A 44 26.83 6.50 7.74
N LEU A 45 26.06 6.21 8.80
CA LEU A 45 26.06 6.98 10.04
C LEU A 45 27.34 6.77 10.85
N SER A 46 27.82 7.83 11.51
CA SER A 46 28.81 7.74 12.58
C SER A 46 28.30 6.84 13.72
N PRO A 47 29.18 6.24 14.55
CA PRO A 47 28.75 5.46 15.70
C PRO A 47 27.81 6.23 16.65
N GLU A 48 28.03 7.52 16.82
CA GLU A 48 27.24 8.41 17.66
C GLU A 48 25.88 8.73 17.02
N ALA A 49 25.84 9.10 15.73
CA ALA A 49 24.59 9.31 14.99
C ALA A 49 23.76 8.02 14.93
N LYS A 50 24.39 6.86 14.78
CA LYS A 50 23.69 5.57 14.77
C LYS A 50 23.00 5.26 16.09
N ARG A 51 23.57 5.67 17.23
CA ARG A 51 22.89 5.54 18.54
C ARG A 51 21.68 6.45 18.62
N LEU A 52 21.83 7.71 18.23
CA LEU A 52 20.70 8.65 18.18
C LEU A 52 19.60 8.14 17.26
N PHE A 53 19.94 7.61 16.08
CA PHE A 53 18.99 7.03 15.14
C PHE A 53 18.18 5.89 15.78
N LEU A 54 18.83 4.94 16.44
CA LEU A 54 18.17 3.82 17.12
C LEU A 54 17.28 4.26 18.29
N GLU A 55 17.62 5.37 18.97
CA GLU A 55 16.79 5.96 20.02
C GLU A 55 15.60 6.75 19.46
N LEU A 56 15.81 7.51 18.36
CA LEU A 56 14.78 8.33 17.71
C LEU A 56 13.69 7.48 17.06
N GLN A 57 14.04 6.38 16.39
CA GLN A 57 13.10 5.53 15.64
C GLN A 57 11.83 5.16 16.43
N PRO A 58 11.91 4.47 17.59
CA PRO A 58 10.70 4.05 18.32
C PRO A 58 9.93 5.24 18.93
N LEU A 59 10.61 6.34 19.26
CA LEU A 59 9.99 7.52 19.88
C LEU A 59 9.19 8.34 18.85
N MET A 60 9.76 8.56 17.66
CA MET A 60 9.07 9.26 16.58
C MET A 60 7.95 8.43 15.95
N ALA A 61 8.12 7.11 15.86
CA ALA A 61 7.05 6.20 15.46
C ALA A 61 5.82 6.27 16.40
N GLN A 62 6.05 6.58 17.69
CA GLN A 62 5.00 6.82 18.69
C GLN A 62 4.46 8.26 18.69
N ARG A 63 4.97 9.12 17.81
CA ARG A 63 4.63 10.56 17.75
C ARG A 63 4.90 11.29 19.07
N GLU A 64 5.94 10.88 19.80
CA GLU A 64 6.41 11.62 20.97
C GLU A 64 6.78 13.04 20.58
N THR A 65 6.26 14.03 21.31
CA THR A 65 6.43 15.47 21.01
C THR A 65 7.49 16.15 21.88
N MET A 66 8.03 15.43 22.87
CA MET A 66 9.10 15.90 23.73
C MET A 66 10.02 14.72 24.09
N ILE A 67 11.20 14.72 23.49
CA ILE A 67 12.16 13.62 23.54
C ILE A 67 13.46 14.11 24.17
N SER A 68 13.93 13.43 25.22
CA SER A 68 15.22 13.72 25.86
C SER A 68 16.23 12.64 25.51
N LEU A 69 17.32 13.00 24.84
CA LEU A 69 18.38 12.09 24.41
C LEU A 69 19.71 12.46 25.06
N THR A 70 20.60 11.48 25.21
CA THR A 70 21.98 11.72 25.64
C THR A 70 22.94 11.44 24.49
N TYR A 71 23.61 12.48 23.99
CA TYR A 71 24.70 12.36 23.05
C TYR A 71 26.04 12.23 23.77
N LYS A 72 26.88 11.30 23.33
CA LYS A 72 28.22 11.05 23.89
C LYS A 72 29.25 11.15 22.77
N GLY A 73 29.81 12.33 22.59
CA GLY A 73 30.75 12.63 21.51
C GLY A 73 31.31 14.04 21.60
N GLU A 74 31.89 14.51 20.50
CA GLU A 74 32.45 15.85 20.37
C GLU A 74 31.32 16.90 20.30
N TRP A 75 31.43 17.98 21.08
CA TRP A 75 30.42 19.06 21.11
C TRP A 75 30.11 19.60 19.70
N GLU A 76 31.15 19.80 18.89
CA GLU A 76 31.03 20.35 17.52
C GLU A 76 30.28 19.44 16.55
N LYS A 77 30.11 18.14 16.88
CA LYS A 77 29.42 17.16 16.03
C LYS A 77 27.99 16.86 16.45
N VAL A 78 27.54 17.37 17.60
CA VAL A 78 26.20 17.13 18.16
C VAL A 78 25.12 17.39 17.11
N LEU A 79 25.15 18.57 16.48
CA LEU A 79 24.13 18.98 15.52
C LEU A 79 24.19 18.17 14.22
N SER A 80 25.39 17.93 13.68
CA SER A 80 25.54 17.14 12.43
C SER A 80 25.15 15.68 12.62
N ASP A 81 25.53 15.06 13.73
CA ASP A 81 25.17 13.67 14.04
C ASP A 81 23.68 13.55 14.34
N PHE A 82 23.09 14.51 15.06
CA PHE A 82 21.65 14.55 15.27
C PHE A 82 20.87 14.69 13.97
N ARG A 83 21.27 15.63 13.09
CA ARG A 83 20.62 15.82 11.77
C ARG A 83 20.76 14.59 10.89
N ALA A 84 21.91 13.93 10.89
CA ALA A 84 22.11 12.67 10.16
C ALA A 84 21.22 11.55 10.72
N ALA A 85 21.11 11.43 12.04
CA ALA A 85 20.24 10.46 12.71
C ALA A 85 18.75 10.70 12.44
N LEU A 86 18.30 11.95 12.50
CA LEU A 86 16.94 12.35 12.17
C LEU A 86 16.65 12.08 10.68
N SER A 87 17.53 12.48 9.78
CA SER A 87 17.37 12.22 8.34
C SER A 87 17.30 10.73 8.03
N ALA A 88 18.11 9.89 8.69
CA ALA A 88 18.04 8.44 8.53
C ALA A 88 16.73 7.87 9.11
N THR A 89 16.24 8.43 10.22
CA THR A 89 14.96 8.03 10.84
C THR A 89 13.79 8.29 9.90
N LEU A 90 13.71 9.47 9.31
CA LEU A 90 12.67 9.83 8.34
C LEU A 90 12.80 9.03 7.03
N ARG A 91 14.02 8.72 6.58
CA ARG A 91 14.26 7.89 5.39
C ARG A 91 13.71 6.46 5.51
N GLU A 92 13.80 5.87 6.70
CA GLU A 92 13.39 4.48 6.95
C GLU A 92 11.88 4.33 7.25
N ASP A 93 11.19 5.43 7.58
CA ASP A 93 9.75 5.45 7.85
C ASP A 93 9.09 6.52 6.99
N GLU A 94 8.73 6.12 5.77
CA GLU A 94 8.14 7.00 4.75
C GLU A 94 6.81 7.61 5.21
N TYR A 95 5.99 6.87 5.96
CA TYR A 95 4.74 7.40 6.52
C TYR A 95 5.00 8.49 7.57
N LEU A 96 5.97 8.27 8.46
CA LEU A 96 6.43 9.29 9.40
C LEU A 96 6.99 10.52 8.67
N ALA A 97 7.77 10.35 7.61
CA ALA A 97 8.34 11.45 6.84
C ALA A 97 7.27 12.38 6.24
N TYR A 98 6.15 11.83 5.78
CA TYR A 98 5.03 12.60 5.20
C TYR A 98 4.10 13.21 6.26
N ASP A 99 4.20 12.75 7.51
CA ASP A 99 3.46 13.29 8.66
C ASP A 99 4.28 14.33 9.44
N TYR A 100 5.59 14.42 9.19
CA TYR A 100 6.54 15.24 9.93
C TYR A 100 6.58 16.69 9.41
N MET A 101 6.45 17.66 10.32
CA MET A 101 6.38 19.10 9.98
C MET A 101 7.65 19.89 10.32
N GLY A 102 8.55 19.33 11.12
CA GLY A 102 9.76 20.02 11.59
C GLY A 102 10.03 19.77 13.07
N TYR A 103 10.92 20.56 13.66
CA TYR A 103 11.33 20.36 15.05
C TYR A 103 11.92 21.59 15.73
N GLY A 104 11.76 21.64 17.05
CA GLY A 104 12.66 22.36 17.94
C GLY A 104 13.75 21.43 18.48
N LEU A 105 14.97 21.94 18.67
CA LEU A 105 16.04 21.23 19.35
C LEU A 105 16.78 22.19 20.28
N SER A 106 16.85 21.89 21.57
CA SER A 106 17.84 22.52 22.44
C SER A 106 18.81 21.47 22.96
N TYR A 107 20.05 21.86 23.21
CA TYR A 107 21.01 20.96 23.83
C TYR A 107 21.95 21.69 24.77
N LYS A 108 22.32 20.98 25.84
CA LYS A 108 23.23 21.48 26.85
C LYS A 108 24.10 20.38 27.44
N GLY A 109 25.30 20.75 27.88
CA GLY A 109 26.21 19.80 28.51
C GLY A 109 27.66 20.23 28.46
N ASP A 110 28.54 19.25 28.65
CA ASP A 110 29.99 19.40 28.60
C ASP A 110 30.60 18.52 27.51
N THR A 111 31.90 18.69 27.28
CA THR A 111 32.65 17.91 26.28
C THR A 111 32.60 16.43 26.62
N GLY A 112 31.95 15.62 25.78
CA GLY A 112 31.80 14.18 25.95
C GLY A 112 30.43 13.72 26.46
N ARG A 113 29.58 14.62 26.96
CA ARG A 113 28.19 14.29 27.32
C ARG A 113 27.23 15.49 27.17
N VAL A 114 26.34 15.39 26.20
CA VAL A 114 25.36 16.42 25.86
C VAL A 114 23.95 15.88 26.02
N THR A 115 23.07 16.64 26.66
CA THR A 115 21.63 16.34 26.74
C THR A 115 20.92 17.11 25.64
N LEU A 116 20.19 16.40 24.78
CA LEU A 116 19.36 16.95 23.71
C LEU A 116 17.90 16.93 24.17
N LEU A 117 17.20 18.06 24.06
CA LEU A 117 15.75 18.15 24.15
C LEU A 117 15.19 18.40 22.75
N PHE A 118 14.65 17.34 22.16
CA PHE A 118 14.08 17.32 20.82
C PHE A 118 12.55 17.42 20.90
N GLN A 119 11.98 18.34 20.11
CA GLN A 119 10.54 18.63 20.07
C GLN A 119 10.04 18.52 18.62
N PRO A 120 9.84 17.30 18.10
CA PRO A 120 9.30 17.10 16.75
C PRO A 120 7.84 17.56 16.67
N GLN A 121 7.46 18.03 15.48
CA GLN A 121 6.11 18.44 15.13
C GLN A 121 5.57 17.52 14.04
N TYR A 122 4.30 17.16 14.15
CA TYR A 122 3.60 16.26 13.24
C TYR A 122 2.25 16.85 12.85
N ILE A 123 1.73 16.46 11.68
CA ILE A 123 0.37 16.81 11.26
C ILE A 123 -0.66 16.07 12.14
N GLN A 124 -0.37 14.79 12.46
CA GLN A 124 -1.24 13.95 13.30
C GLN A 124 -0.65 13.68 14.69
N THR A 125 -1.52 13.64 15.70
CA THR A 125 -1.16 13.12 17.03
C THR A 125 -1.10 11.59 17.04
N ALA A 126 -0.49 10.99 18.08
CA ALA A 126 -0.45 9.55 18.28
C ALA A 126 -1.86 8.92 18.28
N GLU A 127 -2.82 9.57 18.94
CA GLU A 127 -4.22 9.12 19.02
C GLU A 127 -4.90 9.18 17.66
N GLN A 128 -4.60 10.20 16.85
CA GLN A 128 -5.15 10.33 15.50
C GLN A 128 -4.59 9.25 14.57
N VAL A 129 -3.28 8.97 14.61
CA VAL A 129 -2.67 7.86 13.87
C VAL A 129 -3.28 6.52 14.29
N ALA A 130 -3.48 6.29 15.60
CA ALA A 130 -4.14 5.09 16.10
C ALA A 130 -5.60 4.99 15.64
N PHE A 131 -6.34 6.11 15.63
CA PHE A 131 -7.69 6.17 15.09
C PHE A 131 -7.72 5.78 13.60
N VAL A 132 -6.82 6.34 12.79
CA VAL A 132 -6.73 6.03 11.36
C VAL A 132 -6.46 4.53 11.16
N LYS A 133 -5.47 3.96 11.86
CA LYS A 133 -5.17 2.52 11.82
C LYS A 133 -6.41 1.67 12.14
N GLN A 134 -7.11 2.01 13.22
CA GLN A 134 -8.31 1.28 13.61
C GLN A 134 -9.45 1.44 12.60
N ARG A 135 -9.62 2.64 12.05
CA ARG A 135 -10.69 2.95 11.10
C ARG A 135 -10.46 2.22 9.78
N ILE A 136 -9.23 2.17 9.27
CA ILE A 136 -8.84 1.38 8.09
C ILE A 136 -9.20 -0.10 8.28
N LYS A 137 -8.88 -0.68 9.44
CA LYS A 137 -9.25 -2.07 9.77
C LYS A 137 -10.76 -2.34 9.76
N THR A 138 -11.59 -1.32 9.97
CA THR A 138 -13.06 -1.43 9.83
C THR A 138 -13.55 -1.20 8.41
N ILE A 139 -12.84 -0.39 7.61
CA ILE A 139 -13.23 -0.05 6.25
C ILE A 139 -12.87 -1.17 5.28
N LEU A 140 -11.63 -1.67 5.34
CA LEU A 140 -11.13 -2.64 4.36
C LEU A 140 -12.04 -3.86 4.19
N PRO A 141 -12.56 -4.50 5.26
CA PRO A 141 -13.48 -5.64 5.11
C PRO A 141 -14.81 -5.30 4.40
N THR A 142 -15.17 -4.02 4.28
CA THR A 142 -16.41 -3.58 3.61
C THR A 142 -16.22 -3.32 2.11
N ILE A 143 -14.98 -3.13 1.66
CA ILE A 143 -14.65 -2.79 0.26
C ILE A 143 -13.77 -3.83 -0.40
N VAL A 144 -13.05 -4.63 0.38
CA VAL A 144 -12.19 -5.72 -0.05
C VAL A 144 -12.73 -7.03 0.46
N THR A 145 -12.78 -8.02 -0.43
CA THR A 145 -13.01 -9.41 -0.05
C THR A 145 -11.70 -10.19 -0.18
N PRO A 146 -11.51 -11.30 0.56
CA PRO A 146 -10.28 -12.11 0.49
C PRO A 146 -9.94 -12.66 -0.91
N GLN A 147 -10.85 -12.54 -1.87
CA GLN A 147 -10.75 -13.11 -3.22
C GLN A 147 -10.49 -12.06 -4.28
N MET A 148 -10.54 -10.79 -3.90
CA MET A 148 -9.98 -9.75 -4.73
C MET A 148 -8.49 -10.03 -4.86
N ASP A 149 -7.99 -9.97 -6.09
CA ASP A 149 -6.56 -9.87 -6.31
C ASP A 149 -6.09 -8.43 -6.07
N ASP A 150 -4.79 -8.22 -6.23
CA ASP A 150 -4.20 -6.92 -5.90
C ASP A 150 -4.69 -5.81 -6.83
N TYR A 151 -5.05 -6.10 -8.09
CA TYR A 151 -5.65 -5.12 -8.99
C TYR A 151 -7.04 -4.67 -8.51
N ALA A 152 -7.89 -5.62 -8.17
CA ALA A 152 -9.23 -5.35 -7.66
C ALA A 152 -9.18 -4.64 -6.30
N LYS A 153 -8.25 -5.03 -5.42
CA LYS A 153 -7.99 -4.37 -4.13
C LYS A 153 -7.55 -2.92 -4.30
N VAL A 154 -6.58 -2.65 -5.16
CA VAL A 154 -6.11 -1.28 -5.44
C VAL A 154 -7.24 -0.42 -5.99
N LYS A 155 -8.04 -0.97 -6.92
CA LYS A 155 -9.22 -0.27 -7.44
C LYS A 155 -10.24 0.02 -6.33
N ALA A 156 -10.53 -0.95 -5.47
CA ALA A 156 -11.48 -0.78 -4.37
C ALA A 156 -11.03 0.29 -3.36
N VAL A 157 -9.73 0.31 -3.02
CA VAL A 157 -9.14 1.35 -2.15
C VAL A 157 -9.21 2.71 -2.82
N HIS A 158 -8.78 2.82 -4.07
CA HIS A 158 -8.85 4.06 -4.85
C HIS A 158 -10.29 4.61 -4.92
N ASP A 159 -11.23 3.78 -5.36
CA ASP A 159 -12.63 4.17 -5.51
C ASP A 159 -13.23 4.58 -4.18
N TYR A 160 -12.93 3.85 -3.09
CA TYR A 160 -13.38 4.21 -1.75
C TYR A 160 -12.88 5.60 -1.35
N VAL A 161 -11.59 5.88 -1.51
CA VAL A 161 -11.01 7.17 -1.13
C VAL A 161 -11.65 8.30 -1.95
N VAL A 162 -11.72 8.17 -3.27
CA VAL A 162 -12.32 9.18 -4.16
C VAL A 162 -13.82 9.39 -3.87
N LEU A 163 -14.55 8.36 -3.48
CA LEU A 163 -15.98 8.47 -3.17
C LEU A 163 -16.30 9.04 -1.79
N ASN A 164 -15.35 9.01 -0.86
CA ASN A 164 -15.59 9.36 0.56
C ASN A 164 -14.78 10.58 1.03
N VAL A 165 -13.88 11.10 0.20
CA VAL A 165 -13.04 12.26 0.49
C VAL A 165 -13.20 13.26 -0.64
N ALA A 166 -13.39 14.54 -0.30
CA ALA A 166 -13.50 15.63 -1.26
C ALA A 166 -12.35 16.63 -1.09
N TYR A 167 -11.70 16.97 -2.21
CA TYR A 167 -10.63 17.96 -2.23
C TYR A 167 -11.20 19.36 -2.02
N ASP A 168 -10.68 20.08 -1.04
CA ASP A 168 -11.13 21.44 -0.71
C ASP A 168 -9.92 22.39 -0.69
N PRO A 169 -9.60 23.11 -1.77
CA PRO A 169 -8.40 23.96 -1.84
C PRO A 169 -8.45 25.18 -0.89
N ARG A 170 -9.51 25.33 -0.11
CA ARG A 170 -9.69 26.42 0.87
C ARG A 170 -9.26 26.01 2.29
N VAL A 171 -9.01 24.73 2.54
CA VAL A 171 -8.59 24.25 3.87
C VAL A 171 -7.08 24.42 4.07
N ASN A 172 -6.64 24.51 5.33
CA ASN A 172 -5.23 24.69 5.66
C ASN A 172 -4.42 23.39 5.50
N GLN A 173 -3.10 23.51 5.36
CA GLN A 173 -2.15 22.39 5.42
C GLN A 173 -2.27 21.56 6.71
N ASP A 174 -2.77 22.15 7.80
CA ASP A 174 -3.02 21.44 9.07
C ASP A 174 -4.01 20.27 8.93
N VAL A 175 -4.85 20.24 7.88
CA VAL A 175 -5.79 19.13 7.62
C VAL A 175 -5.32 18.16 6.54
N ASN A 176 -4.05 18.25 6.14
CA ASN A 176 -3.45 17.48 5.05
C ASN A 176 -2.95 16.09 5.52
N ALA A 177 -3.83 15.33 6.17
CA ALA A 177 -3.52 14.00 6.72
C ALA A 177 -4.75 13.06 6.77
N PRO A 178 -4.55 11.73 6.83
CA PRO A 178 -5.61 10.73 6.81
C PRO A 178 -6.69 10.88 7.88
N TYR A 179 -6.34 11.36 9.08
CA TYR A 179 -7.33 11.59 10.15
C TYR A 179 -8.48 12.47 9.67
N PHE A 180 -8.17 13.61 9.05
CA PHE A 180 -9.17 14.58 8.58
C PHE A 180 -9.97 14.06 7.39
N ALA A 181 -9.33 13.26 6.52
CA ALA A 181 -10.02 12.55 5.44
C ALA A 181 -11.10 11.61 6.01
N LEU A 182 -10.79 10.85 7.05
CA LEU A 182 -11.68 9.83 7.62
C LEU A 182 -12.73 10.39 8.59
N THR A 183 -12.50 11.53 9.25
CA THR A 183 -13.47 12.15 10.16
C THR A 183 -14.31 13.24 9.52
N GLY A 184 -13.69 14.04 8.63
CA GLY A 184 -14.31 15.21 8.00
C GLY A 184 -14.68 15.01 6.54
N GLY A 185 -14.21 13.93 5.89
CA GLY A 185 -14.43 13.68 4.47
C GLY A 185 -13.72 14.68 3.56
N LYS A 186 -12.70 15.41 4.07
CA LYS A 186 -11.98 16.45 3.33
C LYS A 186 -10.52 16.50 3.73
N THR A 187 -9.64 16.66 2.75
CA THR A 187 -8.20 16.84 2.97
C THR A 187 -7.55 17.41 1.70
N LEU A 188 -6.22 17.51 1.68
CA LEU A 188 -5.40 17.90 0.52
C LEU A 188 -4.53 16.70 0.08
N CYS A 189 -3.66 16.89 -0.90
CA CYS A 189 -2.91 15.82 -1.57
C CYS A 189 -2.20 14.82 -0.64
N ASN A 190 -1.52 15.29 0.40
CA ASN A 190 -0.82 14.44 1.37
C ASN A 190 -1.79 13.51 2.12
N GLY A 191 -2.95 14.02 2.53
CA GLY A 191 -3.97 13.22 3.22
C GLY A 191 -4.56 12.10 2.35
N TYR A 192 -4.75 12.35 1.04
CA TYR A 192 -5.14 11.29 0.09
C TYR A 192 -4.03 10.24 -0.05
N ALA A 193 -2.81 10.68 -0.34
CA ALA A 193 -1.68 9.80 -0.61
C ALA A 193 -1.35 8.91 0.59
N MET A 194 -1.31 9.49 1.80
CA MET A 194 -1.07 8.75 3.04
C MET A 194 -2.20 7.77 3.38
N LEU A 195 -3.46 8.12 3.09
CA LEU A 195 -4.59 7.21 3.33
C LEU A 195 -4.54 6.00 2.39
N VAL A 196 -4.30 6.23 1.09
CA VAL A 196 -4.12 5.16 0.11
C VAL A 196 -2.93 4.28 0.48
N HIS A 197 -1.78 4.87 0.83
CA HIS A 197 -0.60 4.14 1.28
C HIS A 197 -0.94 3.19 2.43
N GLN A 198 -1.52 3.71 3.50
CA GLN A 198 -1.81 2.92 4.70
C GLN A 198 -2.88 1.84 4.47
N MET A 199 -3.87 2.11 3.61
CA MET A 199 -4.86 1.09 3.22
C MET A 199 -4.24 -0.04 2.39
N LEU A 200 -3.30 0.27 1.49
CA LEU A 200 -2.62 -0.72 0.66
C LEU A 200 -1.57 -1.52 1.46
N GLU A 201 -0.85 -0.89 2.40
CA GLU A 201 0.04 -1.58 3.33
C GLU A 201 -0.70 -2.61 4.18
N GLU A 202 -1.86 -2.26 4.74
CA GLU A 202 -2.69 -3.20 5.53
C GLU A 202 -3.21 -4.37 4.67
N LEU A 203 -3.29 -4.19 3.35
CA LEU A 203 -3.59 -5.26 2.37
C LEU A 203 -2.34 -6.00 1.88
N THR A 204 -1.16 -5.71 2.43
CA THR A 204 0.14 -6.28 2.03
C THR A 204 0.51 -6.02 0.57
N ILE A 205 0.00 -4.95 -0.03
CA ILE A 205 0.31 -4.54 -1.41
C ILE A 205 1.47 -3.55 -1.34
N PRO A 206 2.62 -3.81 -2.00
CA PRO A 206 3.74 -2.89 -1.96
C PRO A 206 3.35 -1.55 -2.56
N VAL A 207 3.52 -0.50 -1.76
CA VAL A 207 3.19 0.87 -2.08
C VAL A 207 4.30 1.78 -1.55
N ARG A 208 4.51 2.90 -2.22
CA ARG A 208 5.39 3.98 -1.79
C ARG A 208 4.62 5.29 -1.84
N LEU A 209 4.89 6.18 -0.89
CA LEU A 209 4.57 7.60 -1.05
C LEU A 209 5.61 8.23 -1.97
N ILE A 210 5.17 9.16 -2.80
CA ILE A 210 6.03 9.91 -3.71
C ILE A 210 5.55 11.36 -3.74
N SER A 211 6.48 12.28 -3.85
CA SER A 211 6.21 13.71 -3.83
C SER A 211 7.06 14.46 -4.84
N GLY A 212 6.58 15.66 -5.17
CA GLY A 212 7.24 16.57 -6.10
C GLY A 212 6.31 17.73 -6.39
N ASP A 213 6.32 18.21 -7.63
CA ASP A 213 5.45 19.29 -8.09
C ASP A 213 4.45 18.77 -9.12
N ALA A 214 3.23 19.30 -9.11
CA ALA A 214 2.23 19.00 -10.12
C ALA A 214 1.60 20.28 -10.68
N GLY A 215 1.41 20.33 -12.01
CA GLY A 215 1.00 21.53 -12.74
C GLY A 215 -0.20 21.32 -13.65
N ASN A 216 -1.28 22.07 -13.44
CA ASN A 216 -2.52 21.97 -14.23
C ASN A 216 -2.58 22.94 -15.43
N GLY A 217 -1.43 23.51 -15.83
CA GLY A 217 -1.34 24.54 -16.87
C GLY A 217 -1.61 25.98 -16.41
N HIS A 218 -2.12 26.18 -15.19
CA HIS A 218 -2.35 27.50 -14.59
C HIS A 218 -1.50 27.77 -13.35
N LYS A 219 -1.23 26.72 -12.57
CA LYS A 219 -0.41 26.77 -11.36
C LYS A 219 0.35 25.47 -11.22
N THR A 220 1.58 25.57 -10.71
CA THR A 220 2.36 24.44 -10.22
C THR A 220 2.39 24.50 -8.69
N GLU A 221 2.13 23.38 -8.04
CA GLU A 221 2.19 23.27 -6.58
C GLU A 221 2.82 21.97 -6.13
N HIS A 222 3.36 22.00 -4.92
CA HIS A 222 3.84 20.81 -4.23
C HIS A 222 2.71 19.79 -4.09
N HIS A 223 3.01 18.55 -4.45
CA HIS A 223 2.05 17.48 -4.58
C HIS A 223 2.59 16.15 -4.07
N ALA A 224 1.70 15.32 -3.57
CA ALA A 224 1.98 13.99 -3.05
C ALA A 224 0.98 12.98 -3.63
N TRP A 225 1.48 11.83 -4.04
CA TRP A 225 0.70 10.72 -4.59
C TRP A 225 1.38 9.38 -4.26
N ASN A 226 0.99 8.28 -4.92
CA ASN A 226 1.51 6.95 -4.64
C ASN A 226 2.18 6.29 -5.85
N LEU A 227 3.15 5.41 -5.57
CA LEU A 227 3.61 4.36 -6.48
C LEU A 227 3.13 3.02 -5.93
N VAL A 228 2.48 2.20 -6.76
CA VAL A 228 1.91 0.90 -6.35
C VAL A 228 2.52 -0.22 -7.19
N GLN A 229 2.90 -1.32 -6.56
CA GLN A 229 3.43 -2.50 -7.25
C GLN A 229 2.34 -3.53 -7.50
N LEU A 230 2.10 -3.85 -8.78
CA LEU A 230 1.14 -4.86 -9.23
C LEU A 230 1.80 -5.77 -10.26
N GLY A 231 1.68 -7.09 -10.11
CA GLY A 231 2.30 -8.05 -11.03
C GLY A 231 3.82 -7.89 -11.16
N GLY A 232 4.49 -7.41 -10.10
CA GLY A 232 5.92 -7.11 -10.08
C GLY A 232 6.33 -5.84 -10.84
N LYS A 233 5.37 -5.02 -11.28
CA LYS A 233 5.59 -3.75 -11.98
C LYS A 233 5.08 -2.59 -11.14
N TRP A 234 5.77 -1.45 -11.19
CA TRP A 234 5.38 -0.24 -10.48
C TRP A 234 4.56 0.68 -11.38
N PHE A 235 3.57 1.34 -10.79
CA PHE A 235 2.66 2.26 -11.46
C PHE A 235 2.37 3.46 -10.55
N HIS A 236 2.18 4.64 -11.13
CA HIS A 236 1.75 5.82 -10.38
C HIS A 236 0.23 5.79 -10.15
N LEU A 237 -0.19 6.16 -8.96
CA LEU A 237 -1.60 6.29 -8.57
C LEU A 237 -1.79 7.61 -7.83
N ASP A 238 -2.55 8.52 -8.41
CA ASP A 238 -2.93 9.78 -7.78
C ASP A 238 -4.44 9.85 -7.58
N ALA A 239 -4.87 9.58 -6.35
CA ALA A 239 -6.27 9.65 -5.96
C ALA A 239 -6.79 11.10 -5.86
N THR A 240 -5.92 12.08 -5.62
CA THR A 240 -6.31 13.49 -5.53
C THR A 240 -6.71 14.04 -6.89
N TRP A 241 -5.92 13.79 -7.93
CA TRP A 241 -6.26 14.25 -9.28
C TRP A 241 -7.29 13.35 -10.00
N ASN A 242 -7.68 12.25 -9.35
CA ASN A 242 -8.84 11.43 -9.72
C ASN A 242 -10.14 11.83 -8.99
N ASP A 243 -10.07 12.74 -8.02
CA ASP A 243 -11.23 13.38 -7.40
C ASP A 243 -11.79 14.47 -8.33
N PRO A 244 -13.05 14.38 -8.80
CA PRO A 244 -13.62 15.38 -9.69
C PRO A 244 -13.66 16.78 -9.03
N LEU A 245 -13.31 17.82 -9.79
CA LEU A 245 -13.47 19.21 -9.37
C LEU A 245 -14.48 19.96 -10.27
N PRO A 246 -15.55 20.57 -9.69
CA PRO A 246 -15.99 20.44 -8.30
C PRO A 246 -16.41 19.01 -7.96
N ASP A 247 -16.34 18.62 -6.68
CA ASP A 247 -16.74 17.29 -6.23
C ASP A 247 -18.16 16.96 -6.68
N VAL A 248 -18.31 15.76 -7.27
CA VAL A 248 -19.57 15.21 -7.73
C VAL A 248 -19.78 13.87 -7.03
N LYS A 249 -20.63 13.87 -6.01
CA LYS A 249 -20.96 12.67 -5.24
C LYS A 249 -21.27 11.47 -6.15
N GLY A 250 -20.60 10.35 -5.88
CA GLY A 250 -20.78 9.10 -6.65
C GLY A 250 -19.96 9.03 -7.94
N ARG A 251 -19.10 10.02 -8.23
CA ARG A 251 -18.27 10.04 -9.44
C ARG A 251 -16.81 9.80 -9.08
N VAL A 252 -16.22 8.81 -9.74
CA VAL A 252 -14.77 8.52 -9.71
C VAL A 252 -14.17 8.81 -11.09
N LEU A 253 -13.00 9.43 -11.15
CA LEU A 253 -12.17 9.53 -12.36
C LEU A 253 -10.98 8.57 -12.26
N TYR A 254 -10.35 8.23 -13.39
CA TYR A 254 -9.20 7.33 -13.46
C TYR A 254 -8.05 7.94 -14.29
N ASN A 255 -8.06 9.26 -14.49
CA ASN A 255 -7.12 9.99 -15.34
C ASN A 255 -5.65 9.80 -14.90
N TYR A 256 -5.42 9.58 -13.59
CA TYR A 256 -4.13 9.35 -12.96
C TYR A 256 -4.08 7.99 -12.25
N TYR A 257 -4.78 7.00 -12.80
CA TYR A 257 -4.82 5.64 -12.28
C TYR A 257 -3.82 4.74 -12.99
N LEU A 258 -2.84 4.22 -12.23
CA LEU A 258 -1.84 3.24 -12.65
C LEU A 258 -1.03 3.65 -13.90
N LEU A 259 -0.47 4.86 -13.88
CA LEU A 259 0.31 5.45 -14.98
C LEU A 259 1.78 5.01 -15.00
N THR A 260 2.41 5.09 -16.17
CA THR A 260 3.87 5.06 -16.28
C THR A 260 4.52 6.39 -15.92
N ASP A 261 5.84 6.37 -15.65
CA ASP A 261 6.68 7.57 -15.48
C ASP A 261 6.45 8.54 -16.65
N LYS A 262 6.39 8.02 -17.89
CA LYS A 262 6.25 8.84 -19.10
C LYS A 262 4.88 9.49 -19.18
N GLU A 263 3.84 8.78 -18.75
CA GLU A 263 2.48 9.27 -18.80
C GLU A 263 2.22 10.37 -17.78
N ILE A 264 2.66 10.18 -16.54
CA ILE A 264 2.44 11.13 -15.44
C ILE A 264 3.41 12.32 -15.50
N ALA A 265 4.61 12.16 -16.10
CA ALA A 265 5.60 13.23 -16.25
C ALA A 265 5.17 14.39 -17.16
N LYS A 266 3.96 14.34 -17.73
CA LYS A 266 3.38 15.44 -18.52
C LYS A 266 3.05 16.65 -17.66
N ASP A 267 2.66 16.40 -16.42
CA ASP A 267 2.22 17.42 -15.46
C ASP A 267 2.70 17.18 -14.03
N HIS A 268 3.29 16.02 -13.72
CA HIS A 268 3.96 15.74 -12.45
C HIS A 268 5.48 15.69 -12.61
N PHE A 269 6.20 16.30 -11.68
CA PHE A 269 7.65 16.41 -11.70
C PHE A 269 8.20 15.95 -10.35
N TRP A 270 9.10 14.97 -10.33
CA TRP A 270 9.70 14.44 -9.11
C TRP A 270 11.21 14.20 -9.28
N SER A 271 11.90 14.12 -8.16
CA SER A 271 13.32 13.78 -8.08
C SER A 271 13.55 12.67 -7.05
N ASN A 272 14.71 12.02 -7.07
CA ASN A 272 15.09 11.08 -6.02
C ASN A 272 15.45 11.87 -4.76
N GLY A 273 14.43 12.19 -3.97
CA GLY A 273 14.50 13.09 -2.82
C GLY A 273 13.15 13.72 -2.47
N GLY A 274 12.13 13.67 -3.34
CA GLY A 274 10.80 14.19 -3.02
C GLY A 274 10.79 15.69 -2.63
N LEU A 275 9.72 16.13 -1.97
CA LEU A 275 9.57 17.50 -1.43
C LEU A 275 10.40 17.75 -0.16
N ASN A 276 10.72 16.68 0.56
CA ASN A 276 11.32 16.73 1.89
C ASN A 276 12.82 16.34 1.90
N ASN A 277 13.40 15.98 0.74
CA ASN A 277 14.78 15.48 0.59
C ASN A 277 15.13 14.23 1.44
N HIS A 278 14.12 13.53 1.97
CA HIS A 278 14.28 12.37 2.87
C HIS A 278 13.97 11.04 2.20
N ASP A 279 13.36 11.05 1.02
CA ASP A 279 12.82 9.84 0.40
C ASP A 279 13.92 8.93 -0.16
N ALA A 280 13.75 7.62 0.05
CA ALA A 280 14.55 6.62 -0.64
C ALA A 280 14.26 6.65 -2.16
N PRO A 281 15.24 6.34 -3.03
CA PRO A 281 15.03 6.35 -4.48
C PRO A 281 13.74 5.65 -4.90
N TYR A 282 12.95 6.31 -5.74
CA TYR A 282 11.67 5.77 -6.16
C TYR A 282 11.86 4.67 -7.21
N PRO A 283 11.07 3.59 -7.16
CA PRO A 283 11.06 2.60 -8.22
C PRO A 283 10.54 3.22 -9.53
N ARG A 284 11.01 2.69 -10.67
CA ARG A 284 10.64 3.19 -12.01
C ARG A 284 9.37 2.52 -12.53
N ALA A 285 8.39 3.31 -12.96
CA ALA A 285 7.16 2.83 -13.56
C ALA A 285 7.26 2.86 -15.10
N THR A 286 7.90 1.87 -15.72
CA THR A 286 8.17 1.88 -17.18
C THR A 286 7.26 0.98 -18.01
N THR A 287 6.31 0.28 -17.39
CA THR A 287 5.46 -0.70 -18.07
C THR A 287 4.06 -0.13 -18.21
N GLU A 288 3.59 0.02 -19.45
CA GLU A 288 2.22 0.45 -19.73
C GLU A 288 1.22 -0.58 -19.19
N LEU A 289 0.22 -0.13 -18.42
CA LEU A 289 -0.73 -1.00 -17.72
C LEU A 289 -1.43 -1.96 -18.67
N PHE A 290 -1.94 -1.45 -19.80
CA PHE A 290 -2.66 -2.29 -20.76
C PHE A 290 -1.78 -3.38 -21.35
N THR A 291 -0.54 -3.05 -21.74
CA THR A 291 0.42 -4.03 -22.26
C THR A 291 0.70 -5.11 -21.21
N HIS A 292 0.84 -4.71 -19.94
CA HIS A 292 1.02 -5.66 -18.84
C HIS A 292 -0.19 -6.58 -18.66
N LEU A 293 -1.40 -6.02 -18.61
CA LEU A 293 -2.64 -6.77 -18.43
C LEU A 293 -2.89 -7.73 -19.61
N ALA A 294 -2.70 -7.27 -20.85
CA ALA A 294 -2.83 -8.12 -22.03
C ALA A 294 -1.83 -9.28 -22.02
N ALA A 295 -0.55 -9.01 -21.70
CA ALA A 295 0.49 -10.04 -21.63
C ALA A 295 0.25 -11.07 -20.51
N THR A 296 -0.55 -10.71 -19.50
CA THR A 296 -0.89 -11.59 -18.37
C THR A 296 -2.29 -12.19 -18.46
N GLY A 297 -3.01 -11.98 -19.58
CA GLY A 297 -4.37 -12.49 -19.76
C GLY A 297 -5.42 -11.81 -18.85
N ARG A 298 -5.13 -10.60 -18.36
CA ARG A 298 -5.93 -9.86 -17.37
C ARG A 298 -6.82 -8.77 -17.96
N LEU A 299 -7.47 -9.07 -19.10
CA LEU A 299 -8.39 -8.13 -19.74
C LEU A 299 -9.69 -7.92 -18.92
N ASP A 300 -9.98 -8.78 -17.96
CA ASP A 300 -11.03 -8.58 -16.94
C ASP A 300 -10.83 -7.28 -16.16
N VAL A 301 -9.58 -6.96 -15.79
CA VAL A 301 -9.23 -5.73 -15.07
C VAL A 301 -9.55 -4.52 -15.93
N VAL A 302 -9.24 -4.61 -17.22
CA VAL A 302 -9.55 -3.56 -18.19
C VAL A 302 -11.07 -3.36 -18.28
N ALA A 303 -11.83 -4.42 -18.48
CA ALA A 303 -13.29 -4.36 -18.57
C ALA A 303 -13.93 -3.77 -17.29
N ALA A 304 -13.41 -4.12 -16.12
CA ALA A 304 -13.88 -3.59 -14.84
C ALA A 304 -13.61 -2.08 -14.66
N MET A 305 -12.56 -1.55 -15.29
CA MET A 305 -12.27 -0.11 -15.28
C MET A 305 -13.11 0.69 -16.28
N THR A 306 -13.56 0.04 -17.36
CA THR A 306 -14.25 0.72 -18.48
C THR A 306 -15.76 0.57 -18.47
N ASN A 307 -16.34 -0.06 -17.43
CA ASN A 307 -17.74 -0.48 -17.40
C ASN A 307 -18.13 -1.34 -18.62
N GLY A 308 -17.19 -2.17 -19.09
CA GLY A 308 -17.41 -3.08 -20.21
C GLY A 308 -17.33 -2.44 -21.60
N VAL A 309 -16.97 -1.14 -21.71
CA VAL A 309 -16.64 -0.55 -23.01
C VAL A 309 -15.33 -1.15 -23.52
N PRO A 310 -15.27 -1.70 -24.75
CA PRO A 310 -14.08 -2.36 -25.27
C PRO A 310 -12.93 -1.37 -25.50
N ILE A 311 -11.69 -1.80 -25.28
CA ILE A 311 -10.49 -0.98 -25.55
C ILE A 311 -9.81 -1.41 -26.86
N ALA A 312 -9.47 -0.43 -27.68
CA ALA A 312 -8.55 -0.54 -28.80
C ALA A 312 -7.22 0.18 -28.48
N ALA A 313 -6.16 -0.60 -28.26
CA ALA A 313 -4.85 -0.08 -27.85
C ALA A 313 -4.07 0.62 -28.96
N ASP A 314 -4.38 0.31 -30.22
CA ASP A 314 -3.71 0.85 -31.40
C ASP A 314 -4.66 0.90 -32.62
N GLU A 315 -4.17 1.42 -33.75
CA GLU A 315 -4.96 1.55 -34.98
C GLU A 315 -5.45 0.19 -35.52
N GLN A 316 -4.67 -0.87 -35.33
CA GLN A 316 -4.99 -2.20 -35.84
C GLN A 316 -6.10 -2.84 -35.00
N ALA A 317 -6.02 -2.74 -33.67
CA ALA A 317 -7.06 -3.16 -32.75
C ALA A 317 -8.36 -2.41 -33.01
N LEU A 318 -8.28 -1.08 -33.23
CA LEU A 318 -9.46 -0.26 -33.55
C LEU A 318 -10.10 -0.70 -34.88
N THR A 319 -9.28 -0.89 -35.93
CA THR A 319 -9.75 -1.34 -37.24
C THR A 319 -10.46 -2.68 -37.15
N THR A 320 -9.85 -3.64 -36.45
CA THR A 320 -10.39 -4.99 -36.25
C THR A 320 -11.73 -4.94 -35.54
N TYR A 321 -11.80 -4.18 -34.44
CA TYR A 321 -13.01 -4.00 -33.66
C TYR A 321 -14.16 -3.40 -34.49
N VAL A 322 -13.89 -2.30 -35.20
CA VAL A 322 -14.88 -1.61 -36.02
C VAL A 322 -15.39 -2.51 -37.15
N GLN A 323 -14.51 -3.26 -37.82
CA GLN A 323 -14.90 -4.23 -38.85
C GLN A 323 -15.81 -5.33 -38.30
N GLN A 324 -15.54 -5.84 -37.10
CA GLN A 324 -16.39 -6.83 -36.44
C GLN A 324 -17.80 -6.28 -36.16
N GLN A 325 -17.92 -5.03 -35.69
CA GLN A 325 -19.23 -4.41 -35.45
C GLN A 325 -20.02 -4.22 -36.74
N PHE A 326 -19.37 -3.82 -37.84
CA PHE A 326 -20.03 -3.69 -39.13
C PHE A 326 -20.45 -5.04 -39.72
N ALA A 327 -19.62 -6.08 -39.59
CA ALA A 327 -19.97 -7.43 -40.02
C ALA A 327 -21.20 -8.00 -39.28
N ARG A 328 -21.47 -7.54 -38.06
CA ARG A 328 -22.66 -7.88 -37.26
C ARG A 328 -23.86 -6.97 -37.50
N HIS A 329 -23.64 -5.91 -38.26
CA HIS A 329 -24.61 -4.85 -38.46
C HIS A 329 -25.05 -4.13 -37.17
N THR A 330 -24.12 -3.86 -36.27
CA THR A 330 -24.36 -3.08 -35.05
C THR A 330 -24.65 -1.60 -35.41
N PRO A 331 -25.82 -1.04 -35.07
CA PRO A 331 -26.23 0.30 -35.51
C PRO A 331 -25.53 1.43 -34.74
N SER A 332 -25.11 1.15 -33.50
CA SER A 332 -24.31 2.07 -32.70
C SER A 332 -23.47 1.28 -31.70
N PHE A 333 -22.20 1.66 -31.52
CA PHE A 333 -21.28 1.01 -30.58
C PHE A 333 -20.23 2.01 -30.07
N ASP A 334 -19.65 1.70 -28.92
CA ASP A 334 -18.62 2.50 -28.27
C ASP A 334 -17.29 1.73 -28.22
N VAL A 335 -16.17 2.44 -28.36
CA VAL A 335 -14.82 1.89 -28.19
C VAL A 335 -13.91 2.93 -27.53
N LEU A 336 -13.13 2.50 -26.56
CA LEU A 336 -12.07 3.33 -25.96
C LEU A 336 -10.80 3.17 -26.77
N TYR A 337 -10.39 4.23 -27.44
CA TYR A 337 -9.20 4.22 -28.27
C TYR A 337 -8.01 4.89 -27.57
N GLN A 338 -6.93 4.15 -27.37
CA GLN A 338 -5.65 4.63 -26.83
C GLN A 338 -4.76 5.22 -27.93
N GLY A 339 -5.26 6.25 -28.61
CA GLY A 339 -4.51 6.90 -29.67
C GLY A 339 -5.00 8.30 -29.95
N LYS A 340 -4.50 8.90 -31.04
CA LYS A 340 -4.86 10.27 -31.39
C LYS A 340 -6.34 10.36 -31.76
N ARG A 341 -6.97 11.49 -31.42
CA ARG A 341 -8.37 11.79 -31.77
C ARG A 341 -8.66 11.81 -33.28
N SER A 342 -7.63 11.74 -34.13
CA SER A 342 -7.74 11.54 -35.59
C SER A 342 -8.20 10.13 -36.00
N ALA A 343 -8.67 9.30 -35.06
CA ALA A 343 -9.19 7.96 -35.30
C ALA A 343 -10.38 7.88 -36.27
N GLY A 344 -11.08 8.99 -36.52
CA GLY A 344 -12.17 9.07 -37.50
C GLY A 344 -11.78 8.57 -38.89
N ASP A 345 -10.56 8.87 -39.34
CA ASP A 345 -10.05 8.38 -40.63
C ASP A 345 -9.79 6.88 -40.63
N ILE A 346 -9.45 6.30 -39.47
CA ILE A 346 -9.31 4.84 -39.31
C ILE A 346 -10.68 4.19 -39.41
N ILE A 347 -11.68 4.73 -38.71
CA ILE A 347 -13.07 4.24 -38.75
C ILE A 347 -13.62 4.28 -40.17
N ILE A 348 -13.44 5.40 -40.87
CA ILE A 348 -13.88 5.53 -42.27
C ILE A 348 -13.14 4.53 -43.18
N ARG A 349 -11.82 4.39 -43.06
CA ARG A 349 -11.02 3.45 -43.86
C ARG A 349 -11.33 1.98 -43.58
N SER A 350 -11.75 1.66 -42.35
CA SER A 350 -12.12 0.30 -41.96
C SER A 350 -13.42 -0.17 -42.63
N MET A 351 -14.17 0.75 -43.25
CA MET A 351 -15.33 0.44 -44.08
C MET A 351 -14.90 0.13 -45.51
N ASP A 352 -15.40 -0.97 -46.06
CA ASP A 352 -15.12 -1.39 -47.43
C ASP A 352 -15.89 -0.52 -48.45
N GLY A 353 -15.48 0.75 -48.59
CA GLY A 353 -15.90 1.65 -49.66
C GLY A 353 -17.22 2.43 -49.46
N ASN A 354 -17.93 2.29 -48.34
CA ASN A 354 -19.20 3.00 -48.12
C ASN A 354 -19.11 4.08 -47.02
N GLN A 355 -18.75 5.31 -47.41
CA GLN A 355 -18.68 6.46 -46.50
C GLN A 355 -20.05 7.06 -46.16
N GLN A 356 -21.15 6.56 -46.75
CA GLN A 356 -22.48 7.13 -46.54
C GLN A 356 -23.15 6.56 -45.30
N GLY A 357 -23.55 7.45 -44.39
CA GLY A 357 -24.41 7.13 -43.25
C GLY A 357 -23.68 6.90 -41.93
N VAL A 358 -22.35 6.79 -41.89
CA VAL A 358 -21.62 6.68 -40.61
C VAL A 358 -21.30 8.06 -40.04
N SER A 359 -21.62 8.25 -38.77
CA SER A 359 -21.16 9.38 -37.97
C SER A 359 -20.47 8.87 -36.72
N TYR A 360 -19.42 9.56 -36.28
CA TYR A 360 -18.75 9.28 -35.03
C TYR A 360 -18.71 10.53 -34.17
N SER A 361 -18.70 10.32 -32.85
CA SER A 361 -18.50 11.38 -31.87
C SER A 361 -17.45 10.94 -30.87
N TYR A 362 -16.76 11.92 -30.31
CA TYR A 362 -15.70 11.68 -29.34
C TYR A 362 -16.13 12.21 -27.99
N ARG A 363 -15.93 11.41 -26.95
CA ARG A 363 -15.98 11.84 -25.56
C ARG A 363 -14.63 11.56 -24.92
N THR A 364 -14.16 12.51 -24.14
CA THR A 364 -13.02 12.25 -23.24
C THR A 364 -13.48 11.22 -22.22
N HIS A 365 -12.80 10.08 -22.18
CA HIS A 365 -13.11 9.03 -21.22
C HIS A 365 -12.36 9.25 -19.91
N ARG A 366 -12.77 8.53 -18.87
CA ARG A 366 -12.20 8.65 -17.51
C ARG A 366 -10.84 7.97 -17.36
N MET A 367 -10.38 7.24 -18.37
CA MET A 367 -9.10 6.52 -18.35
C MET A 367 -7.99 7.34 -19.01
N PRO A 368 -6.73 7.18 -18.60
CA PRO A 368 -5.61 7.95 -19.12
C PRO A 368 -5.41 7.70 -20.62
N ASN A 369 -5.10 8.76 -21.37
CA ASN A 369 -4.75 8.66 -22.81
C ASN A 369 -5.79 7.93 -23.68
N THR A 370 -7.05 7.86 -23.25
CA THR A 370 -8.15 7.21 -24.00
C THR A 370 -9.15 8.23 -24.50
N THR A 371 -9.62 8.02 -25.72
CA THR A 371 -10.80 8.71 -26.27
C THR A 371 -11.90 7.68 -26.46
N GLU A 372 -13.06 7.90 -25.84
CA GLU A 372 -14.25 7.12 -26.15
C GLU A 372 -14.82 7.60 -27.48
N ILE A 373 -14.95 6.67 -28.41
CA ILE A 373 -15.49 6.91 -29.73
C ILE A 373 -16.83 6.19 -29.82
N THR A 374 -17.91 6.96 -29.95
CA THR A 374 -19.22 6.43 -30.31
C THR A 374 -19.35 6.46 -31.81
N VAL A 375 -19.54 5.31 -32.44
CA VAL A 375 -19.80 5.18 -33.88
C VAL A 375 -21.27 4.86 -34.09
N THR A 376 -21.93 5.55 -35.01
CA THR A 376 -23.35 5.38 -35.34
C THR A 376 -23.53 5.23 -36.85
N VAL A 377 -24.31 4.23 -37.27
CA VAL A 377 -24.65 3.95 -38.67
C VAL A 377 -26.10 4.37 -38.95
N LYS A 378 -26.30 5.49 -39.65
CA LYS A 378 -27.61 6.00 -40.06
C LYS A 378 -28.22 5.14 -41.16
N GLY A 379 -29.51 4.85 -41.02
CA GLY A 379 -30.33 4.24 -42.09
C GLY A 379 -30.30 2.72 -42.15
N TYR A 380 -29.59 2.03 -41.25
CA TYR A 380 -29.64 0.57 -41.16
C TYR A 380 -31.00 0.10 -40.64
N LYS A 381 -31.65 -0.84 -41.35
CA LYS A 381 -33.00 -1.36 -41.06
C LYS A 381 -33.03 -2.85 -40.67
N GLY A 382 -31.87 -3.52 -40.64
CA GLY A 382 -31.79 -4.93 -40.24
C GLY A 382 -31.68 -5.12 -38.73
N GLN A 383 -31.88 -6.36 -38.28
CA GLN A 383 -31.61 -6.76 -36.89
C GLN A 383 -30.09 -6.98 -36.73
N PRO A 384 -29.44 -6.47 -35.68
CA PRO A 384 -28.04 -6.79 -35.39
C PRO A 384 -27.88 -8.30 -35.12
N LEU A 385 -26.78 -8.90 -35.56
CA LEU A 385 -26.42 -10.24 -35.14
C LEU A 385 -26.06 -10.22 -33.64
N PRO A 386 -26.61 -11.12 -32.81
CA PRO A 386 -26.28 -11.13 -31.39
C PRO A 386 -24.79 -11.46 -31.18
N PRO A 387 -24.12 -10.82 -30.22
CA PRO A 387 -22.75 -11.13 -29.89
C PRO A 387 -22.63 -12.54 -29.29
N LYS A 388 -21.52 -13.21 -29.56
CA LYS A 388 -21.22 -14.56 -29.10
C LYS A 388 -20.18 -14.53 -28.00
N VAL A 389 -20.36 -15.39 -27.00
CA VAL A 389 -19.37 -15.54 -25.93
C VAL A 389 -18.08 -16.15 -26.49
N THR A 390 -16.98 -15.46 -26.26
CA THR A 390 -15.61 -15.91 -26.60
C THR A 390 -14.93 -16.57 -25.41
N GLU A 391 -15.14 -16.00 -24.22
CA GLU A 391 -14.47 -16.42 -23.00
C GLU A 391 -15.34 -16.13 -21.77
N LEU A 392 -15.16 -16.92 -20.72
CA LEU A 392 -15.72 -16.67 -19.39
C LEU A 392 -14.59 -16.33 -18.43
N MET A 393 -14.80 -15.32 -17.60
CA MET A 393 -13.83 -14.85 -16.62
C MET A 393 -14.45 -14.75 -15.24
N TRP A 394 -13.67 -15.03 -14.20
CA TRP A 394 -14.07 -14.69 -12.84
C TRP A 394 -13.90 -13.19 -12.64
N VAL A 395 -14.88 -12.52 -12.02
CA VAL A 395 -14.75 -11.08 -11.66
C VAL A 395 -13.72 -10.87 -10.56
N ALA A 396 -13.41 -11.93 -9.81
CA ALA A 396 -12.35 -11.99 -8.82
C ALA A 396 -11.78 -13.41 -8.84
N ALA A 397 -10.46 -13.56 -8.85
CA ALA A 397 -9.85 -14.88 -8.79
C ALA A 397 -10.36 -15.58 -7.51
N LEU A 398 -11.05 -16.72 -7.68
CA LEU A 398 -11.31 -17.58 -6.52
C LEU A 398 -9.93 -17.88 -5.88
N PRO A 399 -9.81 -17.90 -4.54
CA PRO A 399 -8.54 -18.18 -3.87
C PRO A 399 -8.19 -19.65 -4.06
N ALA A 400 -6.90 -19.95 -4.21
CA ALA A 400 -6.44 -21.33 -4.40
C ALA A 400 -6.73 -22.22 -3.18
N GLU A 401 -6.83 -21.60 -1.99
CA GLU A 401 -7.10 -22.27 -0.72
C GLU A 401 -8.17 -21.49 0.07
N VAL A 402 -9.08 -22.20 0.73
CA VAL A 402 -10.09 -21.64 1.65
C VAL A 402 -10.18 -22.43 2.94
N VAL A 403 -10.50 -21.74 4.03
CA VAL A 403 -10.71 -22.40 5.33
C VAL A 403 -12.11 -23.01 5.38
N LEU A 404 -12.19 -24.24 5.90
CA LEU A 404 -13.44 -24.94 6.17
C LEU A 404 -14.43 -24.06 6.96
N GLY A 405 -15.68 -23.98 6.49
CA GLY A 405 -16.76 -23.19 7.08
C GLY A 405 -16.92 -21.79 6.47
N THR A 406 -16.03 -21.39 5.57
CA THR A 406 -16.15 -20.10 4.86
C THR A 406 -17.18 -20.15 3.74
N GLN A 407 -17.58 -18.95 3.29
CA GLN A 407 -18.51 -18.75 2.18
C GLN A 407 -17.86 -17.87 1.12
N GLN A 408 -18.22 -18.09 -0.13
CA GLN A 408 -17.62 -17.40 -1.26
C GLN A 408 -18.66 -16.94 -2.28
N PRO A 409 -18.79 -15.63 -2.55
CA PRO A 409 -19.63 -15.17 -3.66
C PRO A 409 -19.06 -15.63 -5.01
N LEU A 410 -19.97 -15.98 -5.91
CA LEU A 410 -19.71 -16.33 -7.30
C LEU A 410 -20.00 -15.11 -8.18
N ARG A 411 -19.05 -14.76 -9.04
CA ARG A 411 -19.22 -13.73 -10.06
C ARG A 411 -18.49 -14.12 -11.34
N VAL A 412 -19.23 -14.25 -12.44
CA VAL A 412 -18.71 -14.63 -13.77
C VAL A 412 -19.09 -13.56 -14.77
N THR A 413 -18.10 -13.08 -15.53
CA THR A 413 -18.28 -12.17 -16.66
C THR A 413 -18.03 -12.94 -17.95
N ALA A 414 -18.91 -12.77 -18.93
CA ALA A 414 -18.68 -13.23 -20.29
C ALA A 414 -18.00 -12.12 -21.09
N LEU A 415 -16.93 -12.47 -21.81
CA LEU A 415 -16.38 -11.65 -22.88
C LEU A 415 -17.03 -12.07 -24.20
N TYR A 416 -17.47 -11.09 -24.96
CA TYR A 416 -18.10 -11.30 -26.24
C TYR A 416 -17.14 -11.00 -27.39
N ASP A 417 -17.38 -11.63 -28.53
CA ASP A 417 -16.61 -11.41 -29.77
C ASP A 417 -16.82 -10.03 -30.39
N ASP A 418 -17.78 -9.26 -29.87
CA ASP A 418 -17.98 -7.84 -30.14
C ASP A 418 -17.17 -6.95 -29.18
N GLY A 419 -16.25 -7.55 -28.42
CA GLY A 419 -15.37 -6.94 -27.43
C GLY A 419 -16.06 -6.52 -26.12
N THR A 420 -17.38 -6.51 -26.06
CA THR A 420 -18.12 -6.14 -24.85
C THR A 420 -18.02 -7.22 -23.79
N SER A 421 -18.44 -6.88 -22.58
CA SER A 421 -18.51 -7.84 -21.48
C SER A 421 -19.76 -7.65 -20.65
N LYS A 422 -20.22 -8.71 -19.99
CA LYS A 422 -21.42 -8.69 -19.16
C LYS A 422 -21.30 -9.64 -17.98
N ASP A 423 -21.83 -9.24 -16.82
CA ASP A 423 -22.08 -10.17 -15.72
C ASP A 423 -23.15 -11.19 -16.14
N VAL A 424 -22.73 -12.46 -16.22
CA VAL A 424 -23.55 -13.60 -16.61
C VAL A 424 -23.73 -14.58 -15.45
N THR A 425 -23.39 -14.20 -14.22
CA THR A 425 -23.42 -15.08 -13.03
C THR A 425 -24.74 -15.84 -12.88
N ALA A 426 -25.86 -15.12 -13.05
CA ALA A 426 -27.20 -15.68 -12.95
C ALA A 426 -27.60 -16.56 -14.14
N GLN A 427 -26.91 -16.46 -15.27
CA GLN A 427 -27.19 -17.17 -16.52
C GLN A 427 -26.30 -18.41 -16.71
N VAL A 428 -25.18 -18.47 -16.00
CA VAL A 428 -24.24 -19.59 -16.02
C VAL A 428 -24.90 -20.86 -15.46
N ALA A 429 -24.62 -21.99 -16.09
CA ALA A 429 -24.88 -23.33 -15.55
C ALA A 429 -23.70 -23.75 -14.66
N TRP A 430 -24.02 -24.19 -13.44
CA TRP A 430 -23.01 -24.48 -12.42
C TRP A 430 -22.92 -25.96 -12.10
N GLN A 431 -21.70 -26.48 -12.06
CA GLN A 431 -21.41 -27.79 -11.48
C GLN A 431 -20.43 -27.59 -10.32
N VAL A 432 -20.81 -28.03 -9.13
CA VAL A 432 -20.01 -27.88 -7.92
C VAL A 432 -19.85 -29.24 -7.26
N ARG A 433 -18.61 -29.61 -6.95
CA ARG A 433 -18.24 -30.82 -6.19
C ARG A 433 -17.34 -30.42 -5.03
N GLY A 434 -17.45 -31.09 -3.89
CA GLY A 434 -16.66 -30.77 -2.68
C GLY A 434 -17.10 -29.49 -1.94
N ALA A 435 -18.12 -28.79 -2.44
CA ALA A 435 -18.76 -27.64 -1.80
C ALA A 435 -20.27 -27.64 -2.10
N THR A 436 -21.04 -26.81 -1.42
CA THR A 436 -22.46 -26.57 -1.75
C THR A 436 -22.66 -25.15 -2.27
N ARG A 437 -23.59 -24.98 -3.23
CA ARG A 437 -23.94 -23.66 -3.77
C ARG A 437 -25.37 -23.29 -3.37
N THR A 438 -25.55 -22.09 -2.84
CA THR A 438 -26.85 -21.47 -2.58
C THR A 438 -26.87 -20.10 -3.27
N ASN A 439 -27.76 -19.89 -4.23
CA ASN A 439 -27.77 -18.69 -5.07
C ASN A 439 -26.38 -18.41 -5.68
N ASP A 440 -25.85 -17.20 -5.54
CA ASP A 440 -24.52 -16.81 -6.01
C ASP A 440 -23.45 -17.01 -4.93
N THR A 441 -23.58 -18.00 -4.05
CA THR A 441 -22.63 -18.23 -2.95
C THR A 441 -22.28 -19.71 -2.82
N LEU A 442 -20.97 -20.00 -2.76
CA LEU A 442 -20.42 -21.31 -2.37
C LEU A 442 -20.26 -21.37 -0.85
N HIS A 443 -20.48 -22.55 -0.30
CA HIS A 443 -20.27 -22.87 1.11
C HIS A 443 -19.34 -24.08 1.19
N PHE A 444 -18.22 -23.94 1.90
CA PHE A 444 -17.21 -24.98 2.02
C PHE A 444 -17.37 -25.73 3.34
N SER A 445 -18.18 -26.79 3.34
CA SER A 445 -18.53 -27.55 4.55
C SER A 445 -17.77 -28.85 4.73
N GLN A 446 -16.93 -29.25 3.76
CA GLN A 446 -16.08 -30.44 3.83
C GLN A 446 -14.64 -30.12 3.39
N PRO A 447 -13.62 -30.69 4.05
CA PRO A 447 -12.23 -30.48 3.67
C PRO A 447 -11.88 -31.29 2.40
N GLY A 448 -10.86 -30.85 1.68
CA GLY A 448 -10.41 -31.46 0.43
C GLY A 448 -10.61 -30.54 -0.78
N VAL A 449 -10.43 -31.06 -1.99
CA VAL A 449 -10.56 -30.25 -3.21
C VAL A 449 -12.03 -30.06 -3.56
N ALA A 450 -12.45 -28.81 -3.70
CA ALA A 450 -13.73 -28.47 -4.31
C ALA A 450 -13.51 -28.05 -5.78
N GLU A 451 -14.31 -28.62 -6.67
CA GLU A 451 -14.29 -28.33 -8.10
C GLU A 451 -15.51 -27.51 -8.47
N ILE A 452 -15.29 -26.40 -9.18
CA ILE A 452 -16.31 -25.48 -9.63
C ILE A 452 -16.19 -25.32 -11.13
N VAL A 453 -17.27 -25.62 -11.85
CA VAL A 453 -17.38 -25.40 -13.29
C VAL A 453 -18.55 -24.47 -13.56
N ALA A 454 -18.25 -23.39 -14.25
CA ALA A 454 -19.22 -22.41 -14.76
C ALA A 454 -19.29 -22.55 -16.28
N SER A 455 -20.45 -22.92 -16.83
CA SER A 455 -20.65 -23.06 -18.27
C SER A 455 -21.70 -22.10 -18.80
N PHE A 456 -21.41 -21.42 -19.91
CA PHE A 456 -22.31 -20.48 -20.56
C PHE A 456 -21.98 -20.37 -22.06
N GLU A 457 -23.01 -20.47 -22.91
CA GLU A 457 -22.93 -20.36 -24.39
C GLU A 457 -21.76 -21.11 -25.05
N GLY A 458 -21.52 -22.36 -24.63
CA GLY A 458 -20.48 -23.23 -25.22
C GLY A 458 -19.08 -23.05 -24.64
N GLN A 459 -18.89 -22.08 -23.73
CA GLN A 459 -17.67 -21.92 -22.95
C GLN A 459 -17.81 -22.54 -21.56
N ALA A 460 -16.69 -22.97 -20.98
CA ALA A 460 -16.62 -23.49 -19.62
C ALA A 460 -15.38 -22.96 -18.89
N LEU A 461 -15.61 -22.45 -17.69
CA LEU A 461 -14.59 -21.94 -16.78
C LEU A 461 -14.44 -22.96 -15.64
N HIS A 462 -13.23 -23.51 -15.51
CA HIS A 462 -12.91 -24.53 -14.53
C HIS A 462 -12.09 -23.92 -13.41
N TYR A 463 -12.45 -24.24 -12.16
CA TYR A 463 -11.71 -23.79 -10.99
C TYR A 463 -11.64 -24.90 -9.94
N GLN A 464 -10.50 -25.01 -9.27
CA GLN A 464 -10.30 -25.91 -8.14
C GLN A 464 -9.82 -25.10 -6.94
N VAL A 465 -10.44 -25.33 -5.79
CA VAL A 465 -10.04 -24.73 -4.52
C VAL A 465 -9.77 -25.81 -3.49
N GLU A 466 -8.67 -25.68 -2.77
CA GLU A 466 -8.35 -26.56 -1.65
C GLU A 466 -9.06 -26.06 -0.38
N VAL A 467 -9.95 -26.87 0.19
CA VAL A 467 -10.62 -26.58 1.45
C VAL A 467 -9.80 -27.17 2.58
N VAL A 468 -9.05 -26.32 3.28
CA VAL A 468 -8.22 -26.73 4.41
C VAL A 468 -8.99 -26.65 5.72
N LYS A 469 -8.69 -27.58 6.63
CA LYS A 469 -9.17 -27.46 8.00
C LYS A 469 -8.47 -26.26 8.67
N PRO A 470 -9.16 -25.50 9.54
CA PRO A 470 -8.48 -24.51 10.37
C PRO A 470 -7.37 -25.19 11.18
N LEU A 471 -6.22 -24.53 11.28
CA LEU A 471 -5.10 -25.02 12.08
C LEU A 471 -5.55 -25.26 13.53
N ALA A 472 -5.24 -26.44 14.06
CA ALA A 472 -5.56 -26.78 15.44
C ALA A 472 -4.70 -25.95 16.39
N LEU A 473 -5.31 -25.46 17.47
CA LEU A 473 -4.56 -24.78 18.52
C LEU A 473 -3.64 -25.78 19.24
N MET A 474 -2.40 -25.38 19.50
CA MET A 474 -1.50 -26.14 20.36
C MET A 474 -2.07 -26.23 21.77
N SER A 475 -1.96 -27.42 22.36
CA SER A 475 -2.23 -27.65 23.77
C SER A 475 -1.03 -27.25 24.65
N TYR A 476 -1.32 -26.86 25.89
CA TYR A 476 -0.31 -26.64 26.93
C TYR A 476 -0.77 -27.28 28.23
N PRO A 477 0.03 -28.16 28.87
CA PRO A 477 1.41 -28.54 28.52
C PRO A 477 1.55 -29.27 27.16
N ILE A 478 2.67 -29.05 26.47
CA ILE A 478 3.01 -29.74 25.23
C ILE A 478 3.51 -31.16 25.58
N ALA A 479 2.96 -32.19 24.94
CA ALA A 479 3.33 -33.58 25.21
C ALA A 479 4.84 -33.81 24.98
N GLY A 480 5.51 -34.43 25.94
CA GLY A 480 6.96 -34.71 25.87
C GLY A 480 7.88 -33.51 26.13
N VAL A 481 7.33 -32.31 26.35
CA VAL A 481 8.09 -31.09 26.66
C VAL A 481 7.77 -30.63 28.07
N LYS A 482 8.79 -30.41 28.90
CA LYS A 482 8.59 -30.00 30.29
C LYS A 482 8.00 -28.57 30.34
N PRO A 483 6.82 -28.35 30.93
CA PRO A 483 6.25 -27.02 31.06
C PRO A 483 7.01 -26.22 32.14
N LEU A 484 7.37 -24.98 31.82
CA LEU A 484 8.00 -24.04 32.75
C LEU A 484 6.96 -23.14 33.41
N GLN A 485 6.21 -22.37 32.60
CA GLN A 485 5.26 -21.39 33.09
C GLN A 485 4.20 -21.05 32.03
N ALA A 486 3.03 -20.61 32.48
CA ALA A 486 2.04 -19.94 31.64
C ALA A 486 1.87 -18.49 32.12
N MET A 487 1.99 -17.53 31.22
CA MET A 487 1.88 -16.10 31.50
C MET A 487 0.82 -15.44 30.61
N ALA A 488 0.21 -14.36 31.09
CA ALA A 488 -0.77 -13.57 30.33
C ALA A 488 -0.48 -12.07 30.48
N ASN A 489 -1.09 -11.24 29.63
CA ASN A 489 -0.91 -9.79 29.59
C ASN A 489 0.55 -9.37 29.33
N ILE A 490 1.22 -10.12 28.45
CA ILE A 490 2.61 -9.83 28.07
C ILE A 490 2.64 -8.71 27.00
N PRO A 491 3.56 -7.75 27.08
CA PRO A 491 3.73 -6.75 26.02
C PRO A 491 4.10 -7.39 24.67
N ALA A 492 3.58 -6.85 23.59
CA ALA A 492 3.87 -7.31 22.22
C ALA A 492 5.37 -7.27 21.86
N THR A 493 6.14 -6.40 22.50
CA THR A 493 7.59 -6.25 22.29
C THR A 493 8.43 -7.03 23.32
N LYS A 494 7.82 -7.95 24.09
CA LYS A 494 8.51 -8.67 25.16
C LYS A 494 9.77 -9.36 24.67
N VAL A 495 10.90 -8.92 25.21
CA VAL A 495 12.18 -9.59 25.11
C VAL A 495 12.30 -10.60 26.25
N TRP A 496 12.72 -11.82 25.91
CA TRP A 496 12.98 -12.88 26.86
C TRP A 496 14.47 -13.01 27.12
N THR A 497 14.83 -13.27 28.38
CA THR A 497 16.19 -13.60 28.78
C THR A 497 16.20 -14.99 29.38
N VAL A 498 17.02 -15.87 28.82
CA VAL A 498 17.20 -17.24 29.29
C VAL A 498 18.60 -17.35 29.87
N THR A 499 18.68 -17.54 31.18
CA THR A 499 19.95 -17.76 31.89
C THR A 499 20.21 -19.25 32.01
N LEU A 500 21.41 -19.68 31.61
CA LEU A 500 21.87 -21.05 31.63
C LEU A 500 23.00 -21.20 32.65
N SER A 501 23.06 -22.36 33.32
CA SER A 501 24.13 -22.66 34.28
C SER A 501 25.51 -22.82 33.62
N ASN A 502 25.54 -23.10 32.32
CA ASN A 502 26.75 -23.25 31.51
C ASN A 502 26.57 -22.54 30.16
N PRO A 503 27.65 -22.09 29.50
CA PRO A 503 27.56 -21.45 28.19
C PRO A 503 26.91 -22.37 27.14
N ALA A 504 25.97 -21.83 26.36
CA ALA A 504 25.35 -22.55 25.25
C ALA A 504 26.27 -22.57 24.03
N ILE A 505 26.41 -23.76 23.42
CA ILE A 505 27.16 -23.97 22.17
C ILE A 505 26.21 -24.14 20.99
N ILE A 506 25.01 -24.69 21.24
CA ILE A 506 23.94 -24.83 20.25
C ILE A 506 22.73 -24.03 20.72
N VAL A 507 22.32 -23.04 19.91
CA VAL A 507 21.17 -22.15 20.20
C VAL A 507 20.06 -22.25 19.16
N SER A 508 20.23 -23.04 18.09
CA SER A 508 19.20 -23.33 17.08
C SER A 508 17.95 -23.99 17.67
N GLY A 509 18.09 -24.51 18.89
CA GLY A 509 17.05 -25.10 19.71
C GLY A 509 16.15 -24.12 20.47
N VAL A 510 16.47 -22.82 20.42
CA VAL A 510 15.64 -21.78 21.03
C VAL A 510 14.79 -21.14 19.95
N TYR A 511 13.48 -21.14 20.12
CA TYR A 511 12.54 -20.53 19.16
C TYR A 511 11.20 -20.24 19.81
N VAL A 512 10.38 -19.41 19.16
CA VAL A 512 9.01 -19.13 19.57
C VAL A 512 8.05 -19.76 18.58
N LEU A 513 7.02 -20.43 19.07
CA LEU A 513 5.89 -20.91 18.27
C LEU A 513 4.66 -20.02 18.51
N ASP A 514 3.83 -19.85 17.48
CA ASP A 514 2.50 -19.27 17.63
C ASP A 514 1.49 -20.29 18.20
N LYS A 515 0.23 -19.87 18.35
CA LYS A 515 -0.84 -20.73 18.88
C LYS A 515 -1.15 -21.96 18.02
N TYR A 516 -0.63 -22.03 16.79
CA TYR A 516 -0.81 -23.12 15.84
C TYR A 516 0.43 -24.01 15.69
N GLY A 517 1.54 -23.66 16.36
CA GLY A 517 2.79 -24.41 16.31
C GLY A 517 3.71 -24.02 15.17
N GLN A 518 3.48 -22.86 14.54
CA GLN A 518 4.38 -22.32 13.53
C GLN A 518 5.46 -21.44 14.17
N ARG A 519 6.69 -21.49 13.64
CA ARG A 519 7.80 -20.69 14.17
C ARG A 519 7.60 -19.22 13.87
N VAL A 520 7.73 -18.39 14.90
CA VAL A 520 7.77 -16.94 14.80
C VAL A 520 9.22 -16.49 14.60
N THR A 521 9.42 -15.58 13.66
CA THR A 521 10.74 -14.98 13.42
C THR A 521 11.21 -14.22 14.65
N THR A 522 12.35 -14.63 15.20
CA THR A 522 12.96 -14.05 16.39
C THR A 522 14.44 -13.82 16.16
N THR A 523 14.98 -12.78 16.78
CA THR A 523 16.41 -12.54 16.86
C THR A 523 16.90 -13.10 18.18
N ILE A 524 17.93 -13.95 18.12
CA ILE A 524 18.53 -14.59 19.29
C ILE A 524 19.98 -14.13 19.40
N VAL A 525 20.30 -13.47 20.51
CA VAL A 525 21.66 -13.04 20.83
C VAL A 525 22.22 -13.93 21.93
N ASN A 526 23.30 -14.65 21.63
CA ASN A 526 24.02 -15.49 22.59
C ASN A 526 25.14 -14.69 23.25
N GLN A 527 25.10 -14.58 24.57
CA GLN A 527 26.10 -13.89 25.40
C GLN A 527 26.82 -14.88 26.35
N GLY A 528 26.98 -16.13 25.92
CA GLY A 528 27.58 -17.22 26.69
C GLY A 528 26.54 -17.93 27.55
N THR A 529 26.40 -17.52 28.81
CA THR A 529 25.42 -18.11 29.77
C THR A 529 24.04 -17.45 29.72
N SER A 530 23.86 -16.43 28.89
CA SER A 530 22.60 -15.72 28.72
C SER A 530 22.21 -15.68 27.24
N LEU A 531 20.95 -16.00 26.95
CA LEU A 531 20.35 -15.84 25.63
C LEU A 531 19.27 -14.78 25.70
N THR A 532 19.31 -13.80 24.80
CA THR A 532 18.24 -12.81 24.62
C THR A 532 17.45 -13.15 23.37
N ILE A 533 16.12 -13.28 23.51
CA ILE A 533 15.20 -13.60 22.42
C ILE A 533 14.23 -12.43 22.26
N SER A 534 14.31 -11.75 21.12
CA SER A 534 13.39 -10.67 20.76
C SER A 534 12.59 -11.05 19.52
N PRO A 535 11.31 -10.71 19.43
CA PRO A 535 10.57 -10.90 18.19
C PRO A 535 11.10 -9.96 17.10
N ALA A 536 11.17 -10.44 15.85
CA ALA A 536 11.59 -9.60 14.73
C ALA A 536 10.55 -8.51 14.40
N THR A 537 9.27 -8.81 14.66
CA THR A 537 8.13 -7.89 14.60
C THR A 537 7.29 -8.08 15.88
N PRO A 538 6.68 -7.04 16.47
CA PRO A 538 5.87 -7.18 17.68
C PRO A 538 4.86 -8.33 17.59
N TYR A 539 4.73 -9.11 18.67
CA TYR A 539 3.72 -10.17 18.76
C TYR A 539 2.32 -9.58 18.63
N GLN A 540 1.40 -10.34 18.04
CA GLN A 540 0.03 -9.89 17.81
C GLN A 540 -0.74 -9.78 19.13
N ALA A 541 -1.51 -8.69 19.30
CA ALA A 541 -2.28 -8.44 20.51
C ALA A 541 -3.34 -9.51 20.75
N GLY A 542 -3.50 -9.97 22.00
CA GLY A 542 -4.44 -11.03 22.37
C GLY A 542 -4.06 -12.45 21.91
N GLU A 543 -2.97 -12.61 21.17
CA GLU A 543 -2.52 -13.89 20.67
C GLU A 543 -1.67 -14.67 21.69
N THR A 544 -1.62 -15.98 21.52
CA THR A 544 -0.87 -16.89 22.39
C THR A 544 0.33 -17.48 21.67
N TYR A 545 1.45 -17.58 22.38
CA TYR A 545 2.72 -18.07 21.87
C TYR A 545 3.38 -19.02 22.88
N TYR A 546 4.39 -19.75 22.41
CA TYR A 546 5.16 -20.71 23.19
C TYR A 546 6.65 -20.49 22.96
N LEU A 547 7.39 -20.09 24.00
CA LEU A 547 8.86 -20.08 23.95
C LEU A 547 9.35 -21.51 24.17
N MET A 548 10.14 -22.01 23.23
CA MET A 548 10.68 -23.37 23.20
C MET A 548 12.19 -23.33 23.45
N LEU A 549 12.64 -24.22 24.34
CA LEU A 549 14.04 -24.56 24.59
C LEU A 549 14.20 -26.05 24.32
N ASP A 550 14.48 -26.40 23.06
CA ASP A 550 14.53 -27.78 22.57
C ASP A 550 15.88 -28.03 21.87
N ASP A 551 16.70 -28.95 22.36
CA ASP A 551 18.06 -29.17 21.83
C ASP A 551 19.08 -28.04 22.11
N VAL A 552 18.97 -27.40 23.27
CA VAL A 552 20.01 -26.50 23.79
C VAL A 552 21.10 -27.33 24.48
N ALA A 553 22.35 -27.20 24.05
CA ALA A 553 23.46 -28.00 24.57
C ALA A 553 24.68 -27.15 24.99
N SER A 554 25.42 -27.70 25.96
CA SER A 554 26.74 -27.24 26.42
C SER A 554 27.81 -28.31 26.13
N THR A 555 29.08 -28.05 26.45
CA THR A 555 30.17 -29.03 26.33
C THR A 555 29.93 -30.33 27.10
N HIS A 556 29.07 -30.33 28.12
CA HIS A 556 28.91 -31.46 29.05
C HIS A 556 27.49 -32.04 29.09
N HIS A 557 26.46 -31.25 28.78
CA HIS A 557 25.06 -31.66 28.94
C HIS A 557 24.14 -31.03 27.88
N LYS A 558 23.10 -31.79 27.49
CA LYS A 558 21.96 -31.34 26.67
C LYS A 558 20.74 -31.10 27.56
N LEU A 559 20.06 -29.99 27.34
CA LEU A 559 18.88 -29.60 28.08
C LEU A 559 17.70 -30.51 27.72
N VAL A 560 16.93 -30.93 28.73
CA VAL A 560 15.60 -31.55 28.50
C VAL A 560 14.70 -30.50 27.85
N PRO A 561 13.94 -30.85 26.78
CA PRO A 561 13.04 -29.92 26.11
C PRO A 561 12.09 -29.25 27.09
N GLN A 562 12.03 -27.92 27.03
CA GLN A 562 11.24 -27.10 27.93
C GLN A 562 10.43 -26.06 27.15
N SER A 563 9.25 -25.71 27.66
CA SER A 563 8.39 -24.72 27.03
C SER A 563 7.74 -23.78 28.04
N MET A 564 7.46 -22.55 27.61
CA MET A 564 6.69 -21.57 28.36
C MET A 564 5.60 -20.99 27.47
N LYS A 565 4.35 -21.02 27.95
CA LYS A 565 3.21 -20.38 27.29
C LYS A 565 3.12 -18.92 27.69
N PHE A 566 2.87 -18.04 26.74
CA PHE A 566 2.57 -16.64 27.03
C PHE A 566 1.49 -16.06 26.11
N THR A 567 0.61 -15.24 26.68
CA THR A 567 -0.46 -14.54 25.95
C THR A 567 -0.22 -13.04 25.99
N ILE A 568 -0.29 -12.41 24.81
CA ILE A 568 -0.06 -10.97 24.65
C ILE A 568 -1.28 -10.19 25.14
N ALA A 569 -1.05 -9.04 25.76
CA ALA A 569 -2.12 -8.13 26.15
C ALA A 569 -2.99 -7.75 24.94
N ARG A 570 -4.29 -7.60 25.18
CA ARG A 570 -5.24 -7.13 24.16
C ARG A 570 -5.22 -5.63 24.01
#